data_AF-A0A2J0M9W2-F1
#
_entry.id   AF-A0A2J0M9W2-F1
#
_cell.length_a   1.000
_cell.length_b   1.000
_cell.length_c   1.000
_cell.angle_alpha   90.00
_cell.angle_beta   90.00
_cell.angle_gamma   90.00
#
_symmetry.space_group_name_H-M   'P 1'
#
loop_
_entity.id
_entity.type
_entity.pdbx_description
1 polymer ?
#
loop_
_entity_poly.entity_id
_entity_poly.type
_entity_poly.pdbx_seq_one_letter_code
_entity_poly.pdbx_strand_id
1 'polypeptide(L)'
;NAYSLRLWRDFEHALSQEFKDPMASLLENMNKIGPGEQIWLQWVITPAYDADWQGPSQKLAMKIAGKKAKVSESFLDQLIGSLVSFLDGIGTAIFPFYNYTEENAKVKDDMPSMMLHLTPTESAQLEGIQMKADKPGFWTKMRFVYIAEKNAASKPRGVNPIIGSLRQYDSANQNSFKMHKWTKTSGIYYWMVKQRMGRRKTNILKAFQNRSRSMGSNGMILNTEELATLYHFPTEVVKAPLVSRTQSKRAAAPISLPVEGAPRTLREPVKEEPQEIEKEIIDKATKDATKDAPSARSNQAPGNLPFI
;
A
#
# COMPACT_ATOMS: atom_id res chain seq x y z
N ASN A 1 -1.14 -7.99 -14.09
CA ASN A 1 -0.58 -7.78 -12.74
C ASN A 1 -0.61 -9.08 -11.96
N ALA A 2 0.23 -10.04 -12.35
CA ALA A 2 0.32 -11.34 -11.64
C ALA A 2 1.48 -11.36 -10.65
N TYR A 3 2.56 -10.61 -10.92
CA TYR A 3 3.71 -10.50 -10.03
C TYR A 3 3.34 -9.79 -8.72
N SER A 4 3.90 -10.28 -7.62
CA SER A 4 3.83 -9.68 -6.30
C SER A 4 4.73 -8.45 -6.18
N LEU A 5 4.47 -7.61 -5.20
CA LEU A 5 5.38 -6.59 -4.67
C LEU A 5 6.22 -7.18 -3.53
N ARG A 6 7.26 -6.44 -3.14
CA ARG A 6 8.05 -6.79 -1.96
C ARG A 6 7.17 -6.80 -0.71
N LEU A 7 7.24 -7.89 0.05
CA LEU A 7 6.38 -8.14 1.21
C LEU A 7 7.03 -7.62 2.49
N TRP A 8 6.27 -7.43 3.56
CA TRP A 8 6.76 -6.90 4.83
C TRP A 8 7.78 -7.85 5.47
N ARG A 9 7.61 -9.15 5.23
CA ARG A 9 8.56 -10.20 5.62
C ARG A 9 9.96 -9.95 5.04
N ASP A 10 10.06 -9.37 3.85
CA ASP A 10 11.34 -9.05 3.22
C ASP A 10 12.03 -7.81 3.85
N PHE A 11 11.34 -7.10 4.75
CA PHE A 11 11.88 -5.97 5.52
C PHE A 11 12.26 -6.36 6.95
N GLU A 12 11.97 -7.61 7.35
CA GLU A 12 12.39 -8.17 8.63
C GLU A 12 13.76 -8.82 8.48
N HIS A 13 14.72 -8.43 9.32
CA HIS A 13 15.96 -9.19 9.43
C HIS A 13 15.70 -10.46 10.24
N ALA A 14 15.77 -11.62 9.59
CA ALA A 14 15.49 -12.93 10.18
C ALA A 14 16.28 -13.24 11.48
N LEU A 15 17.44 -12.59 11.67
CA LEU A 15 18.34 -12.86 12.79
C LEU A 15 18.18 -11.86 13.96
N SER A 16 17.92 -10.58 13.67
CA SER A 16 17.81 -9.53 14.69
C SER A 16 16.37 -9.17 15.07
N GLN A 17 15.38 -9.70 14.35
CA GLN A 17 13.96 -9.33 14.47
C GLN A 17 13.71 -7.82 14.36
N GLU A 18 14.68 -7.07 13.84
CA GLU A 18 14.53 -5.64 13.59
C GLU A 18 13.69 -5.45 12.33
N PHE A 19 12.45 -4.99 12.53
CA PHE A 19 11.55 -4.60 11.46
C PHE A 19 11.90 -3.18 10.99
N LYS A 20 12.42 -3.08 9.77
CA LYS A 20 12.62 -1.79 9.10
C LYS A 20 11.33 -1.38 8.41
N ASP A 21 10.55 -0.54 9.09
CA ASP A 21 9.28 -0.05 8.57
C ASP A 21 9.47 0.66 7.21
N PRO A 22 8.83 0.18 6.12
CA PRO A 22 8.92 0.83 4.83
C PRO A 22 8.26 2.23 4.83
N MET A 23 7.27 2.53 5.67
CA MET A 23 6.68 3.86 5.76
C MET A 23 7.63 4.91 6.37
N ALA A 24 8.69 4.49 7.07
CA ALA A 24 9.66 5.40 7.68
C ALA A 24 10.28 6.35 6.64
N SER A 25 10.67 5.83 5.48
CA SER A 25 11.30 6.62 4.41
C SER A 25 10.33 7.66 3.83
N LEU A 26 9.05 7.30 3.70
CA LEU A 26 8.01 8.22 3.25
C LEU A 26 7.78 9.34 4.28
N LEU A 27 7.68 9.00 5.56
CA LEU A 27 7.47 9.96 6.64
C LEU A 27 8.66 10.90 6.82
N GLU A 28 9.89 10.40 6.72
CA GLU A 28 11.10 11.22 6.77
C GLU A 28 11.13 12.22 5.62
N ASN A 29 10.73 11.80 4.42
CA ASN A 29 10.62 12.69 3.27
C ASN A 29 9.52 13.75 3.45
N MET A 30 8.43 13.40 4.13
CA MET A 30 7.39 14.37 4.49
C MET A 30 7.86 15.38 5.53
N ASN A 31 8.78 14.99 6.43
CA ASN A 31 9.35 15.90 7.42
C ASN A 31 10.32 16.95 6.82
N LYS A 32 10.86 16.70 5.62
CA LYS A 32 11.79 17.61 4.93
C LYS A 32 11.08 18.77 4.19
N ILE A 33 9.75 18.77 4.19
CA ILE A 33 8.93 19.76 3.49
C ILE A 33 8.94 21.08 4.27
N GLY A 34 9.07 22.21 3.57
CA GLY A 34 9.10 23.54 4.17
C GLY A 34 7.72 24.19 4.36
N PRO A 35 7.64 25.35 5.02
CA PRO A 35 6.40 26.11 5.12
C PRO A 35 5.88 26.50 3.73
N GLY A 36 4.56 26.42 3.53
CA GLY A 36 3.92 26.70 2.24
C GLY A 36 3.98 25.55 1.22
N GLU A 37 4.52 24.39 1.60
CA GLU A 37 4.51 23.16 0.81
C GLU A 37 3.66 22.08 1.51
N GLN A 38 2.96 21.28 0.71
CA GLN A 38 2.08 20.21 1.17
C GLN A 38 2.22 18.99 0.25
N ILE A 39 2.30 17.82 0.86
CA ILE A 39 2.26 16.53 0.15
C ILE A 39 1.02 15.78 0.60
N TRP A 40 0.18 15.41 -0.35
CA TRP A 40 -1.02 14.62 -0.12
C TRP A 40 -0.84 13.25 -0.77
N LEU A 41 -1.00 12.18 0.00
CA LEU A 41 -1.01 10.81 -0.47
C LEU A 41 -2.42 10.21 -0.29
N GLN A 42 -2.89 9.48 -1.29
CA GLN A 42 -4.20 8.85 -1.28
C GLN A 42 -4.12 7.44 -1.85
N TRP A 43 -4.71 6.51 -1.12
CA TRP A 43 -4.99 5.15 -1.55
C TRP A 43 -6.48 5.01 -1.83
N VAL A 44 -6.85 4.58 -3.03
CA VAL A 44 -8.22 4.18 -3.35
C VAL A 44 -8.21 2.67 -3.51
N ILE A 45 -8.83 1.99 -2.55
CA ILE A 45 -8.90 0.53 -2.46
C ILE A 45 -10.35 0.13 -2.75
N THR A 46 -10.53 -0.82 -3.65
CA THR A 46 -11.83 -1.40 -3.98
C THR A 46 -11.68 -2.91 -4.03
N PRO A 47 -12.52 -3.68 -3.34
CA PRO A 47 -12.48 -5.14 -3.43
C PRO A 47 -12.67 -5.60 -4.88
N ALA A 48 -11.81 -6.50 -5.35
CA ALA A 48 -11.97 -7.15 -6.65
C ALA A 48 -12.75 -8.46 -6.43
N TYR A 49 -14.08 -8.36 -6.32
CA TYR A 49 -14.97 -9.51 -6.06
C TYR A 49 -15.07 -10.47 -7.26
N ASP A 50 -14.79 -9.99 -8.47
CA ASP A 50 -14.95 -10.75 -9.71
C ASP A 50 -13.71 -11.59 -10.01
N ALA A 51 -13.89 -12.89 -10.18
CA ALA A 51 -12.87 -13.96 -10.25
C ALA A 51 -11.89 -13.91 -11.45
N ASP A 52 -11.72 -12.77 -12.12
CA ASP A 52 -11.05 -12.69 -13.43
C ASP A 52 -9.53 -12.50 -13.39
N TRP A 53 -8.93 -12.20 -12.23
CA TRP A 53 -7.49 -11.94 -12.16
C TRP A 53 -6.64 -13.14 -11.71
N GLN A 54 -7.23 -14.09 -10.98
CA GLN A 54 -6.55 -15.30 -10.54
C GLN A 54 -6.27 -16.24 -11.71
N GLY A 55 -7.23 -16.44 -12.63
CA GLY A 55 -7.05 -17.28 -13.82
C GLY A 55 -5.86 -16.87 -14.71
N PRO A 56 -5.73 -15.60 -15.13
CA PRO A 56 -4.56 -15.11 -15.85
C PRO A 56 -3.25 -15.25 -15.06
N SER A 57 -3.29 -15.11 -13.74
CA SER A 57 -2.11 -15.27 -12.88
C SER A 57 -1.65 -16.72 -12.81
N GLN A 58 -2.58 -17.68 -12.69
CA GLN A 58 -2.30 -19.11 -12.76
C GLN A 58 -1.79 -19.53 -14.15
N LYS A 59 -2.35 -18.99 -15.24
CA LYS A 59 -1.82 -19.22 -16.60
C LYS A 59 -0.38 -18.75 -16.74
N LEU A 60 -0.05 -17.60 -16.15
CA LEU A 60 1.31 -17.07 -16.16
C LEU A 60 2.26 -17.94 -15.31
N ALA A 61 1.81 -18.39 -14.14
CA ALA A 61 2.54 -19.35 -13.31
C ALA A 61 2.83 -20.67 -14.06
N MET A 62 1.84 -21.23 -14.75
CA MET A 62 2.01 -22.44 -15.57
C MET A 62 3.02 -22.21 -16.72
N LYS A 63 2.97 -21.04 -17.37
CA LYS A 63 3.93 -20.67 -18.42
C LYS A 63 5.36 -20.58 -17.89
N ILE A 64 5.57 -20.01 -16.70
CA ILE A 64 6.89 -19.95 -16.04
C ILE A 64 7.36 -21.36 -15.67
N ALA A 65 6.45 -22.20 -15.17
CA ALA A 65 6.74 -23.60 -14.83
C ALA A 65 7.03 -24.50 -16.06
N GLY A 66 7.15 -23.94 -17.27
CA GLY A 66 7.41 -24.69 -18.50
C GLY A 66 6.23 -25.53 -18.99
N LYS A 67 5.06 -25.50 -18.31
CA LYS A 67 3.83 -26.06 -18.87
C LYS A 67 3.41 -25.14 -20.01
N LYS A 68 3.36 -25.66 -21.24
CA LYS A 68 2.68 -24.96 -22.35
C LYS A 68 1.31 -24.57 -21.83
N ALA A 69 1.11 -23.27 -21.54
CA ALA A 69 -0.15 -22.80 -21.00
C ALA A 69 -1.23 -23.26 -21.98
N LYS A 70 -2.14 -24.13 -21.54
CA LYS A 70 -3.38 -24.38 -22.27
C LYS A 70 -4.10 -23.03 -22.31
N VAL A 71 -3.81 -22.27 -23.37
CA VAL A 71 -4.58 -21.09 -23.77
C VAL A 71 -6.01 -21.59 -23.81
N SER A 72 -6.96 -20.84 -23.22
CA SER A 72 -8.34 -21.30 -23.16
C SER A 72 -8.81 -21.63 -24.57
N GLU A 73 -9.01 -22.92 -24.81
CA GLU A 73 -9.42 -23.55 -26.06
C GLU A 73 -10.68 -22.85 -26.66
N SER A 74 -11.52 -22.24 -25.82
CA SER A 74 -12.82 -21.71 -26.22
C SER A 74 -12.87 -20.62 -27.31
N PHE A 75 -11.82 -19.80 -27.54
CA PHE A 75 -11.89 -18.71 -28.54
C PHE A 75 -11.04 -18.95 -29.80
N LEU A 76 -9.92 -19.66 -29.65
CA LEU A 76 -9.10 -20.07 -30.80
C LEU A 76 -9.67 -21.33 -31.48
N ASP A 77 -10.24 -22.27 -30.73
CA ASP A 77 -10.85 -23.47 -31.32
C ASP A 77 -12.17 -23.17 -32.02
N GLN A 78 -12.89 -22.13 -31.61
CA GLN A 78 -14.11 -21.71 -32.32
C GLN A 78 -13.77 -21.11 -33.68
N LEU A 79 -12.66 -20.37 -33.80
CA LEU A 79 -12.23 -19.78 -35.06
C LEU A 79 -11.59 -20.82 -35.98
N ILE A 80 -10.72 -21.68 -35.43
CA ILE A 80 -10.05 -22.77 -36.15
C ILE A 80 -11.06 -23.83 -36.58
N GLY A 81 -12.01 -24.21 -35.71
CA GLY A 81 -13.06 -25.18 -36.01
C GLY A 81 -14.01 -24.71 -37.13
N SER A 82 -14.29 -23.41 -37.22
CA SER A 82 -15.10 -22.86 -38.31
C SER A 82 -14.38 -22.88 -39.68
N LEU A 83 -13.06 -22.76 -39.68
CA LEU A 83 -12.22 -22.84 -40.88
C LEU A 83 -11.97 -24.28 -41.32
N VAL A 84 -11.76 -25.20 -40.36
CA VAL A 84 -11.57 -26.63 -40.62
C VAL A 84 -12.86 -27.28 -41.11
N SER A 85 -14.02 -26.98 -40.50
CA SER A 85 -15.31 -27.49 -40.99
C SER A 85 -15.69 -26.97 -42.38
N PHE A 86 -15.27 -25.75 -42.72
CA PHE A 86 -15.42 -25.21 -44.07
C PHE A 86 -14.50 -25.91 -45.09
N LEU A 87 -13.26 -26.24 -44.71
CA LEU A 87 -12.31 -26.99 -45.54
C LEU A 87 -12.68 -28.47 -45.69
N ASP A 88 -13.16 -29.11 -44.62
CA ASP A 88 -13.64 -30.50 -44.63
C ASP A 88 -14.94 -30.64 -45.41
N GLY A 89 -15.82 -29.64 -45.37
CA GLY A 89 -17.00 -29.57 -46.24
C GLY A 89 -16.65 -29.48 -47.73
N ILE A 90 -15.50 -28.89 -48.06
CA ILE A 90 -14.96 -28.84 -49.43
C ILE A 90 -14.22 -30.14 -49.77
N GLY A 91 -13.45 -30.71 -48.84
CA GLY A 91 -12.67 -31.93 -49.04
C GLY A 91 -13.52 -33.20 -49.15
N THR A 92 -14.58 -33.33 -48.34
CA THR A 92 -15.50 -34.48 -48.36
C THR A 92 -16.39 -34.52 -49.59
N ALA A 93 -16.61 -33.37 -50.25
CA ALA A 93 -17.27 -33.31 -51.56
C ALA A 93 -16.35 -33.75 -52.72
N ILE A 94 -15.03 -33.77 -52.51
CA ILE A 94 -14.03 -34.00 -53.57
C ILE A 94 -13.33 -35.37 -53.43
N PHE A 95 -13.09 -35.89 -52.22
CA PHE A 95 -12.44 -37.19 -52.02
C PHE A 95 -13.04 -37.97 -50.82
N PRO A 96 -13.87 -39.00 -51.04
CA PRO A 96 -14.58 -39.73 -49.98
C PRO A 96 -13.72 -40.78 -49.21
N PHE A 97 -12.41 -40.83 -49.41
CA PHE A 97 -11.57 -41.99 -49.02
C PHE A 97 -10.48 -41.72 -47.97
N TYR A 98 -10.43 -40.55 -47.35
CA TYR A 98 -9.43 -40.24 -46.32
C TYR A 98 -10.02 -40.23 -44.91
N ASN A 99 -10.37 -41.41 -44.40
CA ASN A 99 -10.57 -41.64 -42.97
C ASN A 99 -9.74 -42.86 -42.56
N TYR A 100 -8.48 -42.62 -42.22
CA TYR A 100 -7.73 -43.51 -41.33
C TYR A 100 -7.32 -42.71 -40.10
N THR A 101 -7.98 -43.06 -39.02
CA THR A 101 -7.68 -42.72 -37.64
C THR A 101 -6.28 -43.21 -37.25
N GLU A 102 -5.46 -42.32 -36.71
CA GLU A 102 -4.38 -42.71 -35.79
C GLU A 102 -4.67 -42.18 -34.40
N GLU A 103 -4.67 -43.12 -33.46
CA GLU A 103 -4.90 -42.94 -32.04
C GLU A 103 -3.86 -42.03 -31.37
N ASN A 104 -4.38 -41.09 -30.59
CA ASN A 104 -3.87 -40.62 -29.30
C ASN A 104 -2.47 -41.11 -28.86
N ALA A 105 -1.44 -40.42 -29.35
CA ALA A 105 -0.16 -40.37 -28.66
C ALA A 105 -0.35 -39.63 -27.33
N LYS A 106 -0.52 -40.40 -26.25
CA LYS A 106 -0.46 -39.90 -24.87
C LYS A 106 0.87 -39.17 -24.68
N VAL A 107 0.81 -37.84 -24.64
CA VAL A 107 1.88 -36.99 -24.13
C VAL A 107 2.16 -37.46 -22.71
N LYS A 108 3.33 -38.06 -22.50
CA LYS A 108 3.79 -38.46 -21.17
C LYS A 108 3.84 -37.21 -20.30
N ASP A 109 3.07 -37.26 -19.22
CA ASP A 109 3.12 -36.33 -18.11
C ASP A 109 4.43 -36.53 -17.33
N ASP A 110 5.52 -35.92 -17.79
CA ASP A 110 6.70 -35.71 -16.96
C ASP A 110 6.43 -34.54 -16.00
N MET A 111 5.51 -34.77 -15.05
CA MET A 111 4.88 -33.74 -14.22
C MET A 111 5.53 -33.38 -12.86
N PRO A 112 6.68 -33.93 -12.41
CA PRO A 112 7.36 -33.38 -11.22
C PRO A 112 8.81 -32.87 -11.44
N SER A 113 9.47 -33.18 -12.56
CA SER A 113 10.90 -32.82 -12.76
C SER A 113 11.12 -31.37 -13.19
N MET A 114 10.14 -30.71 -13.80
CA MET A 114 10.31 -29.36 -14.31
C MET A 114 10.30 -28.27 -13.23
N MET A 115 9.73 -28.50 -12.05
CA MET A 115 9.92 -27.58 -10.92
C MET A 115 11.36 -27.61 -10.39
N LEU A 116 12.04 -28.77 -10.49
CA LEU A 116 13.43 -28.93 -10.05
C LEU A 116 14.43 -28.30 -11.03
N HIS A 117 14.02 -28.04 -12.28
CA HIS A 117 14.83 -27.39 -13.30
C HIS A 117 14.57 -25.88 -13.44
N LEU A 118 13.72 -25.30 -12.60
CA LEU A 118 13.53 -23.85 -12.58
C LEU A 118 14.80 -23.17 -12.06
N THR A 119 15.17 -22.06 -12.70
CA THR A 119 16.20 -21.21 -12.13
C THR A 119 15.72 -20.67 -10.76
N PRO A 120 16.61 -20.39 -9.81
CA PRO A 120 16.20 -19.83 -8.51
C PRO A 120 15.33 -18.56 -8.65
N THR A 121 15.58 -17.77 -9.69
CA THR A 121 14.80 -16.58 -10.05
C THR A 121 13.38 -16.93 -10.49
N GLU A 122 13.20 -17.92 -11.37
CA GLU A 122 11.88 -18.35 -11.84
C GLU A 122 11.07 -19.02 -10.73
N SER A 123 11.72 -19.78 -9.85
CA SER A 123 11.10 -20.38 -8.68
C SER A 123 10.54 -19.30 -7.73
N ALA A 124 11.35 -18.29 -7.39
CA ALA A 124 10.91 -17.18 -6.54
C ALA A 124 9.77 -16.34 -7.18
N GLN A 125 9.79 -16.18 -8.51
CA GLN A 125 8.70 -15.53 -9.24
C GLN A 125 7.40 -16.35 -9.17
N LEU A 126 7.50 -17.65 -9.38
CA LEU A 126 6.37 -18.58 -9.34
C LEU A 126 5.73 -18.59 -7.94
N GLU A 127 6.55 -18.71 -6.90
CA GLU A 127 6.13 -18.65 -5.50
C GLU A 127 5.42 -17.31 -5.20
N GLY A 128 6.00 -16.18 -5.61
CA GLY A 128 5.40 -14.87 -5.41
C GLY A 128 4.04 -14.70 -6.10
N ILE A 129 3.87 -15.27 -7.30
CA ILE A 129 2.58 -15.27 -8.02
C ILE A 129 1.55 -16.14 -7.31
N GLN A 130 1.94 -17.33 -6.84
CA GLN A 130 1.05 -18.24 -6.12
C GLN A 130 0.59 -17.62 -4.80
N MET A 131 1.53 -17.15 -3.97
CA MET A 131 1.22 -16.46 -2.70
C MET A 131 0.30 -15.25 -2.88
N LYS A 132 0.41 -14.56 -4.02
CA LYS A 132 -0.49 -13.47 -4.37
C LYS A 132 -1.87 -13.98 -4.74
N ALA A 133 -1.97 -15.00 -5.59
CA ALA A 133 -3.22 -15.56 -6.09
C ALA A 133 -4.06 -16.22 -4.99
N ASP A 134 -3.43 -16.81 -3.97
CA ASP A 134 -4.10 -17.54 -2.89
C ASP A 134 -4.96 -16.66 -1.96
N LYS A 135 -4.73 -15.35 -1.95
CA LYS A 135 -5.37 -14.40 -1.03
C LYS A 135 -6.27 -13.43 -1.80
N PRO A 136 -7.24 -12.79 -1.11
CA PRO A 136 -8.16 -11.87 -1.77
C PRO A 136 -7.42 -10.67 -2.38
N GLY A 137 -7.79 -10.35 -3.61
CA GLY A 137 -7.25 -9.23 -4.36
C GLY A 137 -8.10 -7.97 -4.21
N PHE A 138 -7.44 -6.84 -4.09
CA PHE A 138 -8.05 -5.51 -4.07
C PHE A 138 -7.51 -4.70 -5.23
N TRP A 139 -8.43 -4.12 -6.00
CA TRP A 139 -8.08 -3.10 -6.95
C TRP A 139 -7.62 -1.85 -6.19
N THR A 140 -6.36 -1.48 -6.38
CA THR A 140 -5.72 -0.40 -5.64
C THR A 140 -5.14 0.63 -6.58
N LYS A 141 -5.41 1.89 -6.27
CA LYS A 141 -4.84 3.03 -6.97
C LYS A 141 -4.22 3.99 -5.97
N MET A 142 -2.94 4.26 -6.18
CA MET A 142 -2.19 5.28 -5.46
C MET A 142 -2.22 6.60 -6.22
N ARG A 143 -2.43 7.69 -5.50
CA ARG A 143 -2.25 9.06 -5.99
C ARG A 143 -1.43 9.85 -5.00
N PHE A 144 -0.56 10.69 -5.52
CA PHE A 144 0.07 11.72 -4.72
C PHE A 144 -0.06 13.07 -5.41
N VAL A 145 -0.19 14.12 -4.61
CA VAL A 145 -0.26 15.51 -5.07
C VAL A 145 0.71 16.32 -4.23
N TYR A 146 1.58 17.08 -4.89
CA TYR A 146 2.43 18.07 -4.24
C TYR A 146 1.88 19.46 -4.58
N ILE A 147 1.47 20.17 -3.54
CA ILE A 147 0.91 21.52 -3.61
C ILE A 147 1.91 22.43 -2.91
N ALA A 148 2.32 23.50 -3.58
CA ALA A 148 3.25 24.46 -3.01
C ALA A 148 2.95 25.85 -3.54
N GLU A 149 3.23 26.86 -2.73
CA GLU A 149 3.25 28.25 -3.20
C GLU A 149 4.25 28.43 -4.35
N LYS A 150 3.95 29.32 -5.29
CA LYS A 150 4.76 29.49 -6.52
C LYS A 150 6.23 29.80 -6.21
N ASN A 151 6.49 30.53 -5.13
CA ASN A 151 7.83 30.95 -4.72
C ASN A 151 8.61 29.82 -4.01
N ALA A 152 7.89 28.96 -3.27
CA ALA A 152 8.48 27.84 -2.54
C ALA A 152 8.51 26.54 -3.36
N ALA A 153 7.77 26.44 -4.47
CA ALA A 153 7.58 25.18 -5.19
C ALA A 153 8.89 24.62 -5.79
N SER A 154 9.35 23.48 -5.26
CA SER A 154 10.51 22.75 -5.78
C SER A 154 10.15 21.30 -6.09
N LYS A 155 10.12 20.95 -7.38
CA LYS A 155 9.86 19.56 -7.82
C LYS A 155 10.88 18.56 -7.25
N PRO A 156 12.19 18.86 -7.21
CA PRO A 156 13.17 17.96 -6.60
C PRO A 156 12.96 17.71 -5.12
N ARG A 157 12.40 18.68 -4.37
CA ARG A 157 12.12 18.53 -2.93
C ARG A 157 10.81 17.80 -2.66
N GLY A 158 9.77 18.03 -3.46
CA GLY A 158 8.47 17.38 -3.25
C GLY A 158 8.32 16.01 -3.93
N VAL A 159 8.56 15.95 -5.25
CA VAL A 159 8.13 14.80 -6.07
C VAL A 159 9.13 13.66 -6.05
N ASN A 160 10.43 13.97 -6.15
CA ASN A 160 11.48 12.95 -6.24
C ASN A 160 11.60 12.08 -4.98
N PRO A 161 11.52 12.63 -3.75
CA PRO A 161 11.65 11.83 -2.53
C PRO A 161 10.50 10.84 -2.36
N ILE A 162 9.26 11.24 -2.71
CA ILE A 162 8.12 10.31 -2.73
C ILE A 162 8.38 9.16 -3.69
N ILE A 163 8.83 9.45 -4.92
CA ILE A 163 9.16 8.39 -5.90
C ILE A 163 10.29 7.51 -5.39
N GLY A 164 11.28 8.09 -4.71
CA GLY A 164 12.38 7.35 -4.07
C GLY A 164 11.88 6.38 -3.01
N SER A 165 11.00 6.83 -2.11
CA SER A 165 10.39 5.96 -1.09
C SER A 165 9.59 4.81 -1.70
N LEU A 166 8.90 5.05 -2.82
CA LEU A 166 8.12 4.01 -3.51
C LEU A 166 8.99 2.95 -4.21
N ARG A 167 10.26 3.24 -4.50
CA ARG A 167 11.18 2.27 -5.12
C ARG A 167 11.63 1.18 -4.15
N GLN A 168 11.50 1.37 -2.84
CA GLN A 168 11.90 0.34 -1.87
C GLN A 168 11.00 -0.91 -1.93
N TYR A 169 9.78 -0.77 -2.46
CA TYR A 169 8.83 -1.87 -2.70
C TYR A 169 9.13 -2.62 -4.01
N ASP A 170 10.06 -2.13 -4.80
CA ASP A 170 10.53 -2.77 -6.03
C ASP A 170 11.53 -3.88 -5.68
N SER A 171 11.45 -4.99 -6.41
CA SER A 171 12.45 -6.05 -6.43
C SER A 171 12.59 -6.51 -7.87
N ALA A 172 13.81 -6.86 -8.29
CA ALA A 172 14.14 -7.16 -9.68
C ALA A 172 13.25 -8.27 -10.30
N ASN A 173 12.76 -9.17 -9.45
CA ASN A 173 11.95 -10.31 -9.84
C ASN A 173 10.44 -10.09 -9.65
N GLN A 174 10.04 -8.90 -9.19
CA GLN A 174 8.69 -8.60 -8.73
C GLN A 174 8.15 -7.35 -9.45
N ASN A 175 6.93 -6.95 -9.09
CA ASN A 175 6.30 -5.77 -9.63
C ASN A 175 6.90 -4.48 -9.02
N SER A 176 6.68 -3.34 -9.70
CA SER A 176 7.25 -2.05 -9.30
C SER A 176 6.27 -0.90 -9.44
N PHE A 177 6.40 0.11 -8.58
CA PHE A 177 5.66 1.36 -8.72
C PHE A 177 6.31 2.28 -9.75
N LYS A 178 5.54 2.66 -10.77
CA LYS A 178 5.97 3.61 -11.80
C LYS A 178 4.95 4.72 -11.98
N MET A 179 5.46 5.92 -12.29
CA MET A 179 4.59 7.04 -12.64
C MET A 179 3.89 6.77 -13.98
N HIS A 180 2.58 6.90 -13.99
CA HIS A 180 1.80 6.69 -15.20
C HIS A 180 2.01 7.80 -16.24
N LYS A 181 2.22 7.45 -17.52
CA LYS A 181 2.57 8.38 -18.62
C LYS A 181 1.59 9.55 -18.77
N TRP A 182 0.28 9.29 -18.61
CA TRP A 182 -0.77 10.32 -18.74
C TRP A 182 -0.93 11.21 -17.51
N THR A 183 -0.51 10.72 -16.33
CA THR A 183 -0.64 11.42 -15.05
C THR A 183 0.66 12.15 -14.67
N LYS A 184 1.79 11.76 -15.26
CA LYS A 184 3.08 12.38 -15.02
C LYS A 184 3.07 13.86 -15.41
N THR A 185 3.53 14.70 -14.49
CA THR A 185 3.65 16.17 -14.62
C THR A 185 5.06 16.61 -15.07
N SER A 186 5.81 15.69 -15.67
CA SER A 186 7.14 15.92 -16.25
C SER A 186 7.25 15.16 -17.59
N GLY A 187 8.06 15.66 -18.52
CA GLY A 187 8.29 15.01 -19.80
C GLY A 187 7.40 15.43 -20.97
N ILE A 188 6.69 16.57 -20.87
CA ILE A 188 5.99 17.18 -22.02
C ILE A 188 6.85 18.34 -22.52
N TYR A 189 7.48 18.16 -23.67
CA TYR A 189 8.38 19.17 -24.27
C TYR A 189 7.86 19.73 -25.60
N TYR A 190 6.77 19.19 -26.12
CA TYR A 190 6.22 19.57 -27.42
C TYR A 190 4.76 20.03 -27.28
N TRP A 191 4.42 21.11 -27.99
CA TRP A 191 3.08 21.65 -28.23
C TRP A 191 2.23 21.99 -26.98
N MET A 192 1.90 23.28 -26.80
CA MET A 192 1.03 23.80 -25.74
C MET A 192 1.33 23.22 -24.34
N VAL A 193 2.63 23.17 -24.00
CA VAL A 193 3.13 22.54 -22.77
C VAL A 193 2.42 23.09 -21.54
N LYS A 194 2.31 24.42 -21.40
CA LYS A 194 1.68 25.07 -20.23
C LYS A 194 0.22 24.65 -20.05
N GLN A 195 -0.58 24.65 -21.12
CA GLN A 195 -2.00 24.28 -21.07
C GLN A 195 -2.20 22.79 -20.77
N ARG A 196 -1.44 21.91 -21.43
CA ARG A 196 -1.49 20.46 -21.18
C ARG A 196 -1.07 20.11 -19.76
N MET A 197 -0.04 20.79 -19.25
CA MET A 197 0.42 20.67 -17.88
C MET A 197 -0.63 21.16 -16.88
N GLY A 198 -1.27 22.30 -17.15
CA GLY A 198 -2.41 22.79 -16.37
C GLY A 198 -3.54 21.77 -16.32
N ARG A 199 -3.97 21.26 -17.48
CA ARG A 199 -5.04 20.25 -17.58
C ARG A 199 -4.73 18.99 -16.80
N ARG A 200 -3.49 18.48 -16.85
CA ARG A 200 -3.07 17.31 -16.05
C ARG A 200 -3.13 17.59 -14.56
N LYS A 201 -2.60 18.74 -14.10
CA LYS A 201 -2.65 19.15 -12.70
C LYS A 201 -4.10 19.25 -12.20
N THR A 202 -4.96 19.91 -12.96
CA THR A 202 -6.39 20.04 -12.64
C THR A 202 -7.09 18.68 -12.61
N ASN A 203 -6.81 17.80 -13.57
CA ASN A 203 -7.41 16.46 -13.61
C ASN A 203 -6.98 15.61 -12.42
N ILE A 204 -5.71 15.69 -12.00
CA ILE A 204 -5.20 14.98 -10.81
C ILE A 204 -5.88 15.50 -9.55
N LEU A 205 -6.00 16.82 -9.41
CA LEU A 205 -6.66 17.43 -8.27
C LEU A 205 -8.15 17.03 -8.20
N LYS A 206 -8.86 17.10 -9.32
CA LYS A 206 -10.25 16.62 -9.42
C LYS A 206 -10.38 15.14 -9.09
N ALA A 207 -9.46 14.30 -9.58
CA ALA A 207 -9.46 12.87 -9.29
C ALA A 207 -9.17 12.59 -7.80
N PHE A 208 -8.34 13.42 -7.16
CA PHE A 208 -8.03 13.33 -5.73
C PHE A 208 -9.25 13.71 -4.87
N GLN A 209 -9.91 14.82 -5.20
CA GLN A 209 -11.14 15.29 -4.53
C GLN A 209 -12.28 14.29 -4.66
N ASN A 210 -12.55 13.82 -5.89
CA ASN A 210 -13.65 12.91 -6.17
C ASN A 210 -13.35 11.45 -5.77
N ARG A 211 -12.14 11.14 -5.31
CA ARG A 211 -11.64 9.78 -5.03
C ARG A 211 -11.93 8.77 -6.16
N SER A 212 -12.03 9.25 -7.40
CA SER A 212 -12.65 8.52 -8.51
C SER A 212 -11.89 7.24 -8.83
N ARG A 213 -12.55 6.10 -9.04
CA ARG A 213 -11.85 4.88 -9.47
C ARG A 213 -11.29 4.96 -10.90
N SER A 214 -12.04 5.51 -11.85
CA SER A 214 -11.69 5.45 -13.29
C SER A 214 -10.64 6.48 -13.72
N MET A 215 -10.77 7.73 -13.26
CA MET A 215 -9.89 8.83 -13.66
C MET A 215 -8.39 8.60 -13.33
N GLY A 216 -7.53 8.89 -14.32
CA GLY A 216 -6.07 8.93 -14.17
C GLY A 216 -5.34 7.70 -14.73
N SER A 217 -4.59 7.01 -13.88
CA SER A 217 -3.89 5.77 -14.22
C SER A 217 -4.80 4.56 -14.15
N ASN A 218 -4.39 3.42 -14.71
CA ASN A 218 -4.98 2.14 -14.31
C ASN A 218 -4.46 1.77 -12.92
N GLY A 219 -5.33 1.22 -12.08
CA GLY A 219 -4.93 0.67 -10.78
C GLY A 219 -4.22 -0.67 -10.95
N MET A 220 -3.63 -1.15 -9.87
CA MET A 220 -3.03 -2.47 -9.78
C MET A 220 -3.80 -3.34 -8.79
N ILE A 221 -3.76 -4.65 -8.98
CA ILE A 221 -4.37 -5.59 -8.03
C ILE A 221 -3.32 -5.91 -6.98
N LEU A 222 -3.68 -5.64 -5.73
CA LEU A 222 -2.86 -5.89 -4.56
C LEU A 222 -3.58 -6.81 -3.61
N ASN A 223 -2.82 -7.71 -3.03
CA ASN A 223 -3.25 -8.61 -1.97
C ASN A 223 -3.29 -7.88 -0.61
N THR A 224 -3.99 -8.43 0.38
CA THR A 224 -3.99 -7.98 1.77
C THR A 224 -2.58 -7.77 2.33
N GLU A 225 -1.65 -8.69 2.10
CA GLU A 225 -0.27 -8.55 2.60
C GLU A 225 0.48 -7.41 1.90
N GLU A 226 0.32 -7.27 0.58
CA GLU A 226 0.90 -6.16 -0.20
C GLU A 226 0.28 -4.81 0.21
N LEU A 227 -0.98 -4.79 0.62
CA LEU A 227 -1.62 -3.59 1.15
C LEU A 227 -1.08 -3.24 2.55
N ALA A 228 -0.88 -4.24 3.40
CA ALA A 228 -0.29 -4.05 4.72
C ALA A 228 1.15 -3.51 4.64
N THR A 229 1.93 -3.90 3.61
CA THR A 229 3.27 -3.33 3.42
C THR A 229 3.23 -1.85 3.04
N LEU A 230 2.25 -1.44 2.24
CA LEU A 230 2.13 -0.06 1.75
C LEU A 230 1.57 0.89 2.79
N TYR A 231 0.64 0.40 3.60
CA TYR A 231 0.04 1.17 4.66
C TYR A 231 -0.20 0.30 5.89
N HIS A 232 0.50 0.65 6.98
CA HIS A 232 0.25 0.16 8.32
C HIS A 232 0.50 1.30 9.32
N PHE A 233 0.11 1.10 10.56
CA PHE A 233 0.43 2.09 11.59
C PHE A 233 1.93 2.02 11.91
N PRO A 234 2.62 3.16 12.03
CA PRO A 234 4.05 3.18 12.35
C PRO A 234 4.33 2.39 13.62
N THR A 235 5.35 1.54 13.59
CA THR A 235 5.78 0.80 14.77
C THR A 235 6.47 1.73 15.78
N GLU A 236 6.45 1.36 17.06
CA GLU A 236 6.96 2.20 18.15
C GLU A 236 8.43 2.65 17.95
N VAL A 237 9.21 1.78 17.32
CA VAL A 237 10.64 1.95 17.00
C VAL A 237 10.88 3.11 16.04
N VAL A 238 9.95 3.40 15.12
CA VAL A 238 10.13 4.41 14.06
C VAL A 238 9.79 5.79 14.61
N LYS A 239 10.82 6.50 15.07
CA LYS A 239 10.69 7.89 15.58
C LYS A 239 10.52 8.87 14.42
N ALA A 240 9.28 9.08 13.97
CA ALA A 240 8.93 10.22 13.13
C ALA A 240 8.56 11.42 14.03
N PRO A 241 9.44 12.43 14.20
CA PRO A 241 9.28 13.46 15.24
C PRO A 241 8.05 14.36 15.05
N LEU A 242 7.59 14.56 13.81
CA LEU A 242 6.45 15.42 13.49
C LEU A 242 5.09 14.69 13.45
N VAL A 243 5.09 13.37 13.65
CA VAL A 243 3.84 12.60 13.72
C VAL A 243 3.38 12.56 15.16
N SER A 244 2.23 13.20 15.45
CA SER A 244 1.64 13.18 16.80
C SER A 244 1.26 11.75 17.18
N ARG A 245 1.91 11.20 18.20
CA ARG A 245 1.54 9.90 18.79
C ARG A 245 0.48 10.15 19.84
N THR A 246 -0.70 9.54 19.68
CA THR A 246 -1.66 9.49 20.79
C THR A 246 -1.19 8.41 21.74
N GLN A 247 -0.69 8.79 22.91
CA GLN A 247 -0.39 7.81 23.95
C GLN A 247 -1.71 7.17 24.39
N SER A 248 -1.83 5.86 24.25
CA SER A 248 -2.95 5.13 24.83
C SER A 248 -2.85 5.30 26.35
N LYS A 249 -3.81 5.96 26.99
CA LYS A 249 -3.94 5.89 28.45
C LYS A 249 -4.29 4.44 28.79
N ARG A 250 -3.29 3.65 29.23
CA ARG A 250 -3.55 2.40 29.93
C ARG A 250 -4.02 2.80 31.32
N ALA A 251 -5.33 2.88 31.54
CA ALA A 251 -5.84 2.86 32.90
C ALA A 251 -5.41 1.51 33.49
N ALA A 252 -4.74 1.52 34.64
CA ALA A 252 -4.64 0.30 35.43
C ALA A 252 -6.07 -0.18 35.71
N ALA A 253 -6.29 -1.50 35.74
CA ALA A 253 -7.58 -2.02 36.15
C ALA A 253 -7.96 -1.35 37.49
N PRO A 254 -9.18 -0.81 37.64
CA PRO A 254 -9.60 -0.26 38.92
C PRO A 254 -9.41 -1.34 39.98
N ILE A 255 -8.90 -0.96 41.15
CA ILE A 255 -8.56 -1.89 42.24
C ILE A 255 -9.79 -2.74 42.65
N SER A 256 -11.01 -2.24 42.35
CA SER A 256 -12.29 -2.90 42.61
C SER A 256 -12.69 -3.98 41.59
N LEU A 257 -11.85 -4.36 40.62
CA LEU A 257 -12.20 -5.44 39.70
C LEU A 257 -12.18 -6.79 40.46
N PRO A 258 -13.31 -7.50 40.57
CA PRO A 258 -13.34 -8.79 41.25
C PRO A 258 -12.52 -9.79 40.44
N VAL A 259 -11.37 -10.19 40.98
CA VAL A 259 -10.58 -11.32 40.47
C VAL A 259 -11.40 -12.58 40.72
N GLU A 260 -11.58 -13.43 39.71
CA GLU A 260 -12.36 -14.67 39.83
C GLU A 260 -11.94 -15.45 41.08
N GLY A 261 -12.85 -15.54 42.05
CA GLY A 261 -12.61 -16.20 43.34
C GLY A 261 -13.20 -15.50 44.57
N ALA A 262 -13.64 -14.24 44.49
CA ALA A 262 -14.20 -13.54 45.66
C ALA A 262 -15.66 -13.98 45.96
N PRO A 263 -15.98 -14.41 47.20
CA PRO A 263 -17.35 -14.78 47.58
C PRO A 263 -18.32 -13.59 47.46
N ARG A 264 -19.48 -13.86 46.87
CA ARG A 264 -20.56 -12.92 46.50
C ARG A 264 -21.28 -12.21 47.67
N THR A 265 -20.63 -11.96 48.79
CA THR A 265 -21.30 -11.47 50.01
C THR A 265 -20.51 -10.38 50.73
N LEU A 266 -20.31 -9.22 50.09
CA LEU A 266 -20.22 -7.95 50.83
C LEU A 266 -20.85 -6.85 49.96
N ARG A 267 -22.18 -6.67 50.12
CA ARG A 267 -22.83 -5.40 49.82
C ARG A 267 -22.57 -4.46 51.00
N GLU A 268 -21.33 -4.02 51.16
CA GLU A 268 -21.08 -2.85 51.99
C GLU A 268 -20.84 -1.68 51.02
N PRO A 269 -21.68 -0.63 51.07
CA PRO A 269 -21.33 0.58 50.36
C PRO A 269 -20.03 1.09 50.94
N VAL A 270 -18.99 1.19 50.11
CA VAL A 270 -17.74 1.88 50.45
C VAL A 270 -18.15 3.25 50.96
N LYS A 271 -17.87 3.53 52.24
CA LYS A 271 -17.99 4.89 52.77
C LYS A 271 -16.98 5.72 51.98
N GLU A 272 -17.48 6.62 51.13
CA GLU A 272 -16.65 7.63 50.50
C GLU A 272 -16.02 8.47 51.63
N GLU A 273 -14.73 8.29 51.86
CA GLU A 273 -13.99 9.27 52.65
C GLU A 273 -13.98 10.60 51.88
N PRO A 274 -14.24 11.73 52.55
CA PRO A 274 -14.55 12.97 51.87
C PRO A 274 -13.39 13.46 51.01
N GLN A 275 -13.74 13.84 49.78
CA GLN A 275 -12.92 14.47 48.73
C GLN A 275 -12.20 15.77 49.15
N GLU A 276 -12.24 16.13 50.44
CA GLU A 276 -11.64 17.33 51.01
C GLU A 276 -10.11 17.21 51.12
N ILE A 277 -9.58 16.03 51.41
CA ILE A 277 -8.11 15.81 51.50
C ILE A 277 -7.47 15.98 50.11
N GLU A 278 -8.11 15.46 49.06
CA GLU A 278 -7.61 15.56 47.69
C GLU A 278 -7.69 17.00 47.16
N LYS A 279 -8.75 17.74 47.52
CA LYS A 279 -8.87 19.19 47.22
C LYS A 279 -7.84 20.02 47.98
N GLU A 280 -7.55 19.73 49.25
CA GLU A 280 -6.50 20.42 50.01
C GLU A 280 -5.10 20.17 49.44
N ILE A 281 -4.82 18.94 48.98
CA ILE A 281 -3.55 18.59 48.33
C ILE A 281 -3.40 19.32 47.00
N ILE A 282 -4.47 19.38 46.19
CA ILE A 282 -4.50 20.11 44.92
C ILE A 282 -4.34 21.62 45.16
N ASP A 283 -5.00 22.19 46.15
CA ASP A 283 -4.88 23.61 46.49
C ASP A 283 -3.50 23.98 47.04
N LYS A 284 -2.85 23.10 47.81
CA LYS A 284 -1.45 23.27 48.22
C LYS A 284 -0.50 23.21 47.03
N ALA A 285 -0.64 22.21 46.17
CA ALA A 285 0.20 22.04 44.98
C ALA A 285 0.04 23.21 43.99
N THR A 286 -1.16 23.77 43.86
CA THR A 286 -1.42 24.93 43.00
C THR A 286 -0.81 26.21 43.57
N LYS A 287 -0.83 26.39 44.90
CA LYS A 287 -0.19 27.55 45.57
C LYS A 287 1.33 27.52 45.48
N ASP A 288 1.95 26.34 45.60
CA ASP A 288 3.40 26.19 45.48
C ASP A 288 3.86 26.38 44.02
N ALA A 289 3.10 25.89 43.03
CA ALA A 289 3.37 26.13 41.61
C ALA A 289 3.26 27.62 41.21
N THR A 290 2.40 28.41 41.86
CA THR A 290 2.33 29.86 41.63
C THR A 290 3.45 30.68 42.29
N LYS A 291 4.16 30.13 43.28
CA LYS A 291 5.32 30.80 43.91
C LYS A 291 6.61 30.59 43.11
N ASP A 292 6.74 29.45 42.43
CA ASP A 292 7.94 29.07 41.67
C ASP A 292 7.85 29.38 40.16
N ALA A 293 6.73 29.94 39.69
CA ALA A 293 6.59 30.41 38.32
C ALA A 293 7.20 31.81 38.15
N PRO A 294 8.15 32.04 37.21
CA PRO A 294 8.60 33.38 36.87
C PRO A 294 7.40 34.16 36.32
N SER A 295 7.01 35.24 37.01
CA SER A 295 5.85 36.04 36.64
C SER A 295 6.01 36.57 35.21
N ALA A 296 5.26 36.02 34.26
CA ALA A 296 5.02 36.60 32.96
C ALA A 296 4.16 37.86 33.16
N ARG A 297 4.82 38.98 33.44
CA ARG A 297 4.16 40.29 33.46
C ARG A 297 3.90 40.74 32.03
N SER A 298 2.66 41.18 31.85
CA SER A 298 2.13 42.10 30.85
C SER A 298 3.18 43.00 30.17
N ASN A 299 3.05 43.12 28.84
CA ASN A 299 3.64 44.14 27.96
C ASN A 299 3.92 45.48 28.65
N GLN A 300 5.17 45.71 29.06
CA GLN A 300 5.79 47.03 29.22
C GLN A 300 7.28 46.88 28.93
N ALA A 301 7.83 47.78 28.11
CA ALA A 301 9.26 47.81 27.80
C ALA A 301 10.07 48.19 29.06
N PRO A 302 11.22 47.56 29.35
CA PRO A 302 12.03 47.86 30.53
C PRO A 302 12.71 49.23 30.40
N GLY A 303 12.48 50.10 31.40
CA GLY A 303 12.91 51.50 31.44
C GLY A 303 14.38 51.77 31.79
N ASN A 304 15.29 50.87 31.44
CA ASN A 304 16.74 51.09 31.61
C ASN A 304 17.46 50.94 30.27
N LEU A 305 17.36 51.98 29.44
CA LEU A 305 18.34 52.27 28.41
C LEU A 305 19.15 53.48 28.88
N PRO A 306 20.49 53.39 28.99
CA PRO A 306 21.30 54.59 29.15
C PRO A 306 21.20 55.42 27.88
N PHE A 307 20.85 56.69 28.03
CA PHE A 307 20.99 57.69 26.97
C PHE A 307 22.47 57.75 26.54
N ILE A 308 22.73 57.50 25.26
CA ILE A 308 23.64 58.18 24.31
C ILE A 308 23.34 57.61 22.92
#